data_AF-A0A9N8W7Z3-F1
#
_entry.id   AF-A0A9N8W7Z3-F1
#
_cell.length_a   1.000
_cell.length_b   1.000
_cell.length_c   1.000
_cell.angle_alpha   90.00
_cell.angle_beta   90.00
_cell.angle_gamma   90.00
#
_symmetry.space_group_name_H-M   'P 1'
#
loop_
_entity.id
_entity.type
_entity.pdbx_description
1 polymer ?
#
loop_
_entity_poly.entity_id
_entity_poly.type
_entity_poly.pdbx_seq_one_letter_code
_entity_poly.pdbx_strand_id
1 'polypeptide(L)'
;MKIFGVGVVAFLVSNFLGKNLRPDLEAKYQREIAEKMIEENLTTEEELVKKALEERKQIDKFITEKKRLPTTMPLGNVSLFLGFITVVIIAPIVEECLCRYLIFEIFGKSNIFAYIFSGLIFIFLHWQGGILNFTALGLLLLNYLPATILFIYAYHESKLNITYPIYFHMM
;
A
#
# COMPACT_ATOMS: atom_id res chain seq x y z
N MET A 1 0.22 19.49 38.11
CA MET A 1 0.41 20.26 39.37
C MET A 1 -0.86 20.12 40.24
N LYS A 2 -1.02 18.99 40.95
CA LYS A 2 -2.23 18.69 41.77
C LYS A 2 -1.87 18.15 43.17
N ILE A 3 -0.66 18.47 43.66
CA ILE A 3 -0.18 18.03 44.98
C ILE A 3 -0.70 18.96 46.11
N PHE A 4 -1.34 20.09 45.78
CA PHE A 4 -1.80 21.09 46.76
C PHE A 4 -3.15 20.77 47.44
N GLY A 5 -3.97 19.85 46.89
CA GLY A 5 -5.33 19.60 47.41
C GLY A 5 -5.42 18.64 48.60
N VAL A 6 -4.51 17.66 48.67
CA VAL A 6 -4.58 16.57 49.68
C VAL A 6 -4.24 17.07 51.09
N GLY A 7 -3.33 18.05 51.20
CA GLY A 7 -2.94 18.64 52.48
C GLY A 7 -4.06 19.45 53.14
N VAL A 8 -4.91 20.10 52.35
CA VAL A 8 -6.02 20.93 52.88
C VAL A 8 -7.14 20.05 53.45
N VAL A 9 -7.43 18.92 52.81
CA VAL A 9 -8.44 17.96 53.29
C VAL A 9 -7.97 17.26 54.57
N ALA A 10 -6.71 16.84 54.63
CA ALA A 10 -6.13 16.24 55.84
C ALA A 10 -6.12 17.21 57.04
N PHE A 11 -5.85 18.50 56.79
CA PHE A 11 -5.87 19.54 57.82
C PHE A 11 -7.28 19.82 58.38
N LEU A 12 -8.31 19.77 57.53
CA LEU A 12 -9.71 19.96 57.96
C LEU A 12 -10.25 18.75 58.72
N VAL A 13 -9.91 17.54 58.30
CA VAL A 13 -10.30 16.28 58.98
C VAL A 13 -9.65 16.20 60.36
N SER A 14 -8.36 16.54 60.48
CA SER A 14 -7.64 16.59 61.76
C SER A 14 -8.24 17.60 62.75
N ASN A 15 -8.60 18.81 62.29
CA ASN A 15 -9.22 19.83 63.14
C ASN A 15 -10.67 19.51 63.54
N PHE A 16 -11.39 18.70 62.76
CA PHE A 16 -12.80 18.38 63.01
C PHE A 16 -12.99 17.13 63.88
N LEU A 17 -12.12 16.12 63.75
CA LEU A 17 -12.18 14.86 64.54
C LEU A 17 -11.38 14.90 65.84
N GLY A 18 -10.45 15.86 65.99
CA GLY A 18 -9.52 15.95 67.12
C GLY A 18 -10.13 16.32 68.48
N LYS A 19 -11.44 16.24 68.68
CA LYS A 19 -12.06 16.73 69.92
C LYS A 19 -12.60 15.71 70.92
N ASN A 20 -12.68 14.38 70.66
CA ASN A 20 -13.17 13.48 71.72
C ASN A 20 -12.98 11.96 71.58
N LEU A 21 -11.96 11.45 70.87
CA LEU A 21 -11.73 9.99 70.83
C LEU A 21 -10.49 9.56 71.62
N ARG A 22 -10.65 8.51 72.43
CA ARG A 22 -9.56 7.91 73.21
C ARG A 22 -8.52 7.30 72.25
N PRO A 23 -7.21 7.51 72.51
CA PRO A 23 -6.14 7.16 71.58
C PRO A 23 -5.99 5.65 71.32
N ASP A 24 -6.54 4.80 72.18
CA ASP A 24 -6.54 3.34 72.06
C ASP A 24 -7.60 2.80 71.08
N LEU A 25 -8.73 3.49 70.92
CA LEU A 25 -9.77 3.12 69.95
C LEU A 25 -9.41 3.55 68.53
N GLU A 26 -8.78 4.72 68.38
CA GLU A 26 -8.34 5.27 67.10
C GLU A 26 -7.35 4.31 66.40
N ALA A 27 -6.35 3.81 67.13
CA ALA A 27 -5.36 2.90 66.58
C ALA A 27 -5.94 1.55 66.12
N LYS A 28 -6.99 1.07 66.78
CA LYS A 28 -7.65 -0.19 66.42
C LYS A 28 -8.56 -0.01 65.20
N TYR A 29 -9.30 1.10 65.15
CA TYR A 29 -10.16 1.44 64.01
C TYR A 29 -9.36 1.71 62.73
N GLN A 30 -8.23 2.42 62.84
CA GLN A 30 -7.34 2.69 61.72
C GLN A 30 -6.66 1.41 61.19
N ARG A 31 -6.34 0.45 62.06
CA ARG A 31 -5.84 -0.88 61.62
C ARG A 31 -6.89 -1.70 60.90
N GLU A 32 -8.11 -1.75 61.42
CA GLU A 32 -9.20 -2.50 60.78
C GLU A 32 -9.60 -1.91 59.42
N ILE A 33 -9.55 -0.57 59.29
CA ILE A 33 -9.73 0.11 58.00
C ILE A 33 -8.57 -0.20 57.05
N ALA A 34 -7.33 -0.15 57.53
CA ALA A 34 -6.16 -0.46 56.70
C ALA A 34 -6.17 -1.91 56.21
N GLU A 35 -6.54 -2.87 57.06
CA GLU A 35 -6.64 -4.28 56.67
C GLU A 35 -7.76 -4.51 55.65
N LYS A 36 -8.95 -3.89 55.83
CA LYS A 36 -10.04 -3.95 54.84
C LYS A 36 -9.66 -3.26 53.52
N MET A 37 -8.97 -2.12 53.57
CA MET A 37 -8.48 -1.42 52.37
C MET A 37 -7.38 -2.20 51.63
N ILE A 38 -6.61 -3.04 52.33
CA ILE A 38 -5.60 -3.92 51.74
C ILE A 38 -6.28 -5.12 51.08
N GLU A 39 -7.22 -5.77 51.76
CA GLU A 39 -7.94 -6.94 51.24
C GLU A 39 -8.84 -6.60 50.03
N GLU A 40 -9.48 -5.43 50.03
CA GLU A 40 -10.31 -4.92 48.93
C GLU A 40 -9.44 -4.44 47.73
N ASN A 41 -8.24 -3.90 47.96
CA ASN A 41 -7.31 -3.58 46.87
C ASN A 41 -6.66 -4.82 46.24
N LEU A 42 -6.32 -5.84 47.03
CA LEU A 42 -5.73 -7.09 46.53
C LEU A 42 -6.70 -7.90 45.66
N THR A 43 -7.97 -7.97 46.05
CA THR A 43 -9.02 -8.64 45.25
C THR A 43 -9.30 -7.91 43.93
N THR A 44 -9.24 -6.59 43.93
CA THR A 44 -9.43 -5.77 42.72
C THR A 44 -8.26 -5.87 41.74
N GLU A 45 -7.01 -5.89 42.22
CA GLU A 45 -5.84 -6.10 41.36
C GLU A 45 -5.80 -7.51 40.76
N GLU A 46 -6.08 -8.55 41.54
CA GLU A 46 -6.09 -9.93 41.04
C GLU A 46 -7.16 -10.14 39.95
N GLU A 47 -8.34 -9.54 40.12
CA GLU A 47 -9.43 -9.63 39.14
C GLU A 47 -9.11 -8.84 37.85
N LEU A 48 -8.49 -7.67 37.97
CA LEU A 48 -8.01 -6.88 36.83
C LEU A 48 -6.89 -7.61 36.07
N VAL A 49 -5.94 -8.22 36.77
CA VAL A 49 -4.87 -9.01 36.16
C VAL A 49 -5.45 -10.22 35.45
N LYS A 50 -6.42 -10.92 36.05
CA LYS A 50 -7.08 -12.08 35.43
C LYS A 50 -7.84 -11.70 34.16
N LYS A 51 -8.54 -10.56 34.18
CA LYS A 51 -9.24 -10.02 33.00
C LYS A 51 -8.27 -9.63 31.88
N ALA A 52 -7.20 -8.93 32.22
CA ALA A 52 -6.15 -8.55 31.26
C ALA A 52 -5.45 -9.78 30.65
N LEU A 53 -5.24 -10.84 31.45
CA LEU A 53 -4.64 -12.09 30.98
C LEU A 53 -5.55 -12.80 29.96
N GLU A 54 -6.87 -12.76 30.18
CA GLU A 54 -7.84 -13.40 29.30
C GLU A 54 -8.02 -12.62 27.98
N GLU A 55 -8.03 -11.29 28.03
CA GLU A 55 -7.99 -10.43 26.85
C GLU A 55 -6.72 -10.69 26.01
N ARG A 56 -5.56 -10.83 26.67
CA ARG A 56 -4.29 -11.14 26.01
C ARG A 56 -4.33 -12.50 25.30
N LYS A 57 -4.91 -13.53 25.92
CA LYS A 57 -5.09 -14.85 25.27
C LYS A 57 -5.98 -14.77 24.02
N GLN A 58 -7.04 -13.96 24.05
CA GLN A 58 -7.89 -13.78 22.88
C GLN A 58 -7.16 -13.07 21.74
N ILE A 59 -6.36 -12.06 22.06
CA ILE A 59 -5.50 -11.37 21.10
C ILE A 59 -4.46 -12.34 20.50
N ASP A 60 -3.80 -13.14 21.34
CA ASP A 60 -2.80 -14.12 20.90
C ASP A 60 -3.43 -15.19 19.99
N LYS A 61 -4.66 -15.63 20.30
CA LYS A 61 -5.44 -16.54 19.45
C LYS A 61 -5.79 -15.90 18.11
N PHE A 62 -6.27 -14.67 18.10
CA PHE A 62 -6.59 -13.93 16.87
C PHE A 62 -5.35 -13.69 15.99
N ILE A 63 -4.21 -13.33 16.58
CA ILE A 63 -2.94 -13.18 15.88
C ILE A 63 -2.48 -14.52 15.28
N THR A 64 -2.61 -15.61 16.04
CA THR A 64 -2.27 -16.97 15.58
C THR A 64 -3.15 -17.40 14.42
N GLU A 65 -4.45 -17.10 14.48
CA GLU A 65 -5.43 -17.42 13.44
C GLU A 65 -5.20 -16.56 12.17
N LYS A 66 -4.93 -15.27 12.33
CA LYS A 66 -4.54 -14.36 11.24
C LYS A 66 -3.24 -14.79 10.55
N LYS A 67 -2.30 -15.39 11.30
CA LYS A 67 -1.05 -15.95 10.76
C LYS A 67 -1.25 -17.27 10.03
N ARG A 68 -2.36 -17.99 10.30
CA ARG A 68 -2.76 -19.24 9.62
C ARG A 68 -3.66 -19.00 8.41
N LEU A 69 -4.28 -17.83 8.28
CA LEU A 69 -4.95 -17.43 7.06
C LEU A 69 -3.91 -17.27 5.96
N PRO A 70 -4.03 -17.99 4.82
CA PRO A 70 -3.15 -17.77 3.69
C PRO A 70 -3.39 -16.36 3.17
N THR A 71 -2.52 -15.43 3.52
CA THR A 71 -2.52 -14.03 3.06
C THR A 71 -2.08 -13.88 1.60
N THR A 72 -2.01 -14.98 0.86
CA THR A 72 -1.69 -14.98 -0.55
C THR A 72 -2.66 -15.91 -1.27
N MET A 73 -3.72 -15.34 -1.87
CA MET A 73 -4.11 -15.85 -3.19
C MET A 73 -2.84 -15.86 -4.06
N PRO A 74 -2.65 -16.83 -4.97
CA PRO A 74 -1.51 -16.83 -5.87
C PRO A 74 -1.63 -15.64 -6.85
N LEU A 75 -1.27 -14.45 -6.38
CA LEU A 75 -1.29 -13.17 -7.08
C LEU A 75 -0.42 -13.20 -8.33
N GLY A 76 0.53 -14.15 -8.41
CA GLY A 76 1.40 -14.32 -9.57
C GLY A 76 0.65 -14.70 -10.85
N ASN A 77 -0.41 -15.49 -10.79
CA ASN A 77 -1.04 -16.00 -12.01
C ASN A 77 -2.05 -15.00 -12.61
N VAL A 78 -2.77 -14.27 -11.76
CA VAL A 78 -3.70 -13.21 -12.21
C VAL A 78 -2.93 -12.00 -12.75
N SER A 79 -1.79 -11.66 -12.15
CA SER A 79 -0.94 -10.57 -12.66
C SER A 79 -0.29 -10.92 -14.00
N LEU A 80 0.14 -12.17 -14.20
CA LEU A 80 0.73 -12.61 -15.47
C LEU A 80 -0.31 -12.67 -16.59
N PHE A 81 -1.51 -13.18 -16.32
CA PHE A 81 -2.59 -13.20 -17.32
C PHE A 81 -2.99 -11.78 -17.73
N LEU A 82 -3.22 -10.89 -16.75
CA LEU A 82 -3.59 -9.51 -17.05
C LEU A 82 -2.45 -8.75 -17.74
N GLY A 83 -1.20 -9.00 -17.33
CA GLY A 83 -0.01 -8.45 -17.98
C GLY A 83 0.10 -8.91 -19.44
N PHE A 84 -0.13 -10.20 -19.71
CA PHE A 84 -0.15 -10.75 -21.06
C PHE A 84 -1.24 -10.07 -21.91
N ILE A 85 -2.48 -10.01 -21.44
CA ILE A 85 -3.56 -9.33 -22.18
C ILE A 85 -3.20 -7.87 -22.45
N THR A 86 -2.63 -7.16 -21.47
CA THR A 86 -2.33 -5.74 -21.62
C THR A 86 -1.16 -5.48 -22.58
N VAL A 87 -0.04 -6.19 -22.41
CA VAL A 87 1.22 -5.93 -23.13
C VAL A 87 1.27 -6.63 -24.48
N VAL A 88 0.66 -7.81 -24.62
CA VAL A 88 0.74 -8.61 -25.86
C VAL A 88 -0.48 -8.37 -26.74
N ILE A 89 -1.64 -8.03 -26.19
CA ILE A 89 -2.86 -7.84 -27.00
C ILE A 89 -3.25 -6.37 -27.10
N ILE A 90 -3.51 -5.71 -25.96
CA ILE A 90 -4.07 -4.36 -25.96
C ILE A 90 -3.04 -3.32 -26.44
N ALA A 91 -1.82 -3.35 -25.90
CA ALA A 91 -0.79 -2.37 -26.23
C ALA A 91 -0.44 -2.36 -27.73
N PRO A 92 -0.18 -3.51 -28.40
CA PRO A 92 0.08 -3.52 -29.85
C PRO A 92 -1.06 -2.93 -30.68
N ILE A 93 -2.32 -3.19 -30.31
CA ILE A 93 -3.49 -2.61 -31.01
C ILE A 93 -3.45 -1.09 -30.87
N VAL A 94 -3.30 -0.58 -29.65
CA VAL A 94 -3.29 0.86 -29.36
C VAL A 94 -2.09 1.54 -30.03
N GLU A 95 -0.91 0.96 -29.93
CA GLU A 95 0.33 1.49 -30.50
C GLU A 95 0.27 1.57 -32.01
N GLU A 96 -0.21 0.54 -32.71
CA GLU A 96 -0.36 0.60 -34.17
C GLU A 96 -1.51 1.52 -34.61
N CYS A 97 -2.59 1.63 -33.83
CA CYS A 97 -3.65 2.61 -34.11
C CYS A 97 -3.13 4.04 -34.00
N LEU A 98 -2.28 4.32 -33.00
CA LEU A 98 -1.65 5.62 -32.85
C LEU A 98 -0.61 5.86 -33.95
N CYS A 99 0.30 4.90 -34.13
CA CYS A 99 1.48 5.11 -34.95
C CYS A 99 1.19 4.97 -36.45
N ARG A 100 0.35 4.01 -36.88
CA ARG A 100 0.09 3.74 -38.30
C ARG A 100 -1.18 4.35 -38.81
N TYR A 101 -2.25 4.36 -38.02
CA TYR A 101 -3.51 4.95 -38.46
C TYR A 101 -3.54 6.46 -38.23
N LEU A 102 -3.44 6.92 -36.98
CA LEU A 102 -3.61 8.35 -36.65
C LEU A 102 -2.55 9.23 -37.33
N ILE A 103 -1.27 8.87 -37.24
CA ILE A 103 -0.20 9.68 -37.85
C ILE A 103 -0.34 9.75 -39.36
N PHE A 104 -0.65 8.63 -40.05
CA PHE A 104 -0.81 8.65 -41.50
C PHE A 104 -2.06 9.42 -41.94
N GLU A 105 -3.09 9.47 -41.10
CA GLU A 105 -4.27 10.28 -41.36
C GLU A 105 -3.98 11.78 -41.20
N ILE A 106 -3.16 12.17 -40.22
CA ILE A 106 -2.75 13.57 -40.00
C ILE A 106 -1.80 14.06 -41.09
N PHE A 107 -0.76 13.27 -41.43
CA PHE A 107 0.31 13.70 -42.33
C PHE A 107 0.03 13.36 -43.81
N GLY A 108 -0.93 12.49 -44.08
CA GLY A 108 -1.26 11.98 -45.41
C GLY A 108 -0.49 10.70 -45.75
N LYS A 109 -1.19 9.76 -46.38
CA LYS A 109 -0.71 8.38 -46.64
C LYS A 109 0.46 8.28 -47.61
N SER A 110 0.60 9.24 -48.52
CA SER A 110 1.71 9.34 -49.48
C SER A 110 2.87 10.19 -48.96
N ASN A 111 2.78 10.74 -47.76
CA ASN A 111 3.77 11.68 -47.24
C ASN A 111 4.89 10.93 -46.52
N ILE A 112 6.14 11.14 -46.94
CA ILE A 112 7.32 10.55 -46.29
C ILE A 112 7.42 10.90 -44.80
N PHE A 113 6.94 12.08 -44.40
CA PHE A 113 6.93 12.49 -43.01
C PHE A 113 6.04 11.58 -42.14
N ALA A 114 4.96 11.02 -42.69
CA ALA A 114 4.14 10.05 -41.97
C ALA A 114 4.97 8.84 -41.54
N TYR A 115 5.81 8.31 -42.43
CA TYR A 115 6.68 7.15 -42.15
C TYR A 115 7.73 7.48 -41.08
N ILE A 116 8.37 8.64 -41.19
CA ILE A 116 9.41 9.06 -40.25
C ILE A 116 8.83 9.30 -38.86
N PHE A 117 7.76 10.10 -38.73
CA PHE A 117 7.15 10.39 -37.44
C PHE A 117 6.51 9.15 -36.83
N SER A 118 5.89 8.31 -37.65
CA SER A 118 5.34 7.03 -37.22
C SER A 118 6.39 6.13 -36.59
N GLY A 119 7.58 6.07 -37.20
CA GLY A 119 8.67 5.28 -36.66
C GLY A 119 9.32 5.89 -35.43
N LEU A 120 9.61 7.19 -35.45
CA LEU A 120 10.24 7.87 -34.32
C LEU A 120 9.34 7.82 -33.07
N ILE A 121 8.05 8.14 -33.19
CA ILE A 121 7.12 8.11 -32.06
C ILE A 121 7.04 6.69 -31.48
N PHE A 122 6.94 5.66 -32.34
CA PHE A 122 6.95 4.26 -31.89
C PHE A 122 8.20 3.94 -31.06
N ILE A 123 9.39 4.29 -31.55
CA ILE A 123 10.65 4.04 -30.85
C ILE A 123 10.70 4.82 -29.53
N PHE A 124 10.26 6.08 -29.51
CA PHE A 124 10.27 6.91 -28.30
C PHE A 124 9.25 6.48 -27.24
N LEU A 125 8.11 5.88 -27.63
CA LEU A 125 7.15 5.33 -26.67
C LEU A 125 7.75 4.22 -25.80
N HIS A 126 8.79 3.55 -26.29
CA HIS A 126 9.50 2.49 -25.58
C HIS A 126 10.59 3.01 -24.64
N TRP A 127 10.77 4.33 -24.53
CA TRP A 127 11.69 4.92 -23.58
C TRP A 127 11.16 4.85 -22.14
N GLN A 128 11.85 4.13 -21.26
CA GLN A 128 11.41 3.90 -19.86
C GLN A 128 11.76 5.06 -18.88
N GLY A 129 11.98 6.28 -19.38
CA GLY A 129 12.15 7.46 -18.54
C GLY A 129 13.54 7.67 -17.90
N GLY A 130 14.59 7.04 -18.45
CA GLY A 130 15.97 7.23 -18.01
C GLY A 130 16.61 8.55 -18.48
N ILE A 131 17.92 8.72 -18.20
CA ILE A 131 18.73 9.81 -18.76
C ILE A 131 18.94 9.56 -20.25
N LEU A 132 18.51 10.51 -21.08
CA LEU A 132 18.72 10.45 -22.52
C LEU A 132 20.17 10.79 -22.85
N ASN A 133 21.00 9.76 -23.01
CA ASN A 133 22.38 9.87 -23.50
C ASN A 133 22.53 9.11 -24.81
N PHE A 134 23.65 9.33 -25.51
CA PHE A 134 23.90 8.71 -26.82
C PHE A 134 23.87 7.17 -26.77
N THR A 135 24.36 6.57 -25.70
CA THR A 135 24.35 5.11 -25.53
C THR A 135 22.92 4.58 -25.40
N ALA A 136 22.10 5.21 -24.56
CA ALA A 136 20.72 4.81 -24.34
C ALA A 136 19.86 5.04 -25.59
N LEU A 137 20.07 6.14 -26.31
CA LEU A 137 19.42 6.40 -27.60
C LEU A 137 19.84 5.37 -28.66
N GLY A 138 21.14 5.03 -28.71
CA GLY A 138 21.66 4.01 -29.61
C GLY A 138 21.05 2.63 -29.34
N LEU A 139 20.92 2.24 -28.07
CA LEU A 139 20.24 0.99 -27.67
C LEU A 139 18.75 1.01 -27.98
N LEU A 140 18.07 2.13 -27.76
CA LEU A 140 16.66 2.28 -28.09
C LEU A 140 16.43 2.11 -29.60
N LEU A 141 17.21 2.82 -30.43
CA LEU A 141 17.16 2.67 -31.88
C LEU A 141 17.50 1.24 -32.30
N LEU A 142 18.56 0.64 -31.75
CA LEU A 142 18.98 -0.71 -32.13
C LEU A 142 17.88 -1.76 -31.86
N ASN A 143 17.17 -1.65 -30.73
CA ASN A 143 16.12 -2.60 -30.36
C ASN A 143 14.84 -2.40 -31.18
N TYR A 144 14.40 -1.16 -31.38
CA TYR A 144 13.06 -0.88 -31.91
C TYR A 144 13.04 -0.50 -33.39
N LEU A 145 14.16 -0.09 -33.98
CA LEU A 145 14.22 0.29 -35.39
C LEU A 145 13.91 -0.87 -36.35
N PRO A 146 14.43 -2.12 -36.15
CA PRO A 146 14.10 -3.23 -37.05
C PRO A 146 12.60 -3.57 -37.04
N ALA A 147 12.00 -3.65 -35.85
CA ALA A 147 10.57 -3.89 -35.69
C ALA A 147 9.74 -2.77 -36.34
N THR A 148 10.13 -1.53 -36.11
CA THR A 148 9.49 -0.35 -36.72
C THR A 148 9.50 -0.42 -38.25
N ILE A 149 10.65 -0.75 -38.86
CA ILE A 149 10.77 -0.89 -40.30
C ILE A 149 9.84 -2.01 -40.80
N LEU A 150 9.82 -3.15 -40.12
CA LEU A 150 8.95 -4.28 -40.47
C LEU A 150 7.47 -3.89 -40.42
N PHE A 151 7.02 -3.21 -39.37
CA PHE A 151 5.62 -2.84 -39.20
C PHE A 151 5.18 -1.79 -40.22
N ILE A 152 6.03 -0.80 -40.49
CA ILE A 152 5.77 0.19 -41.54
C ILE A 152 5.70 -0.48 -42.92
N TYR A 153 6.63 -1.41 -43.21
CA TYR A 153 6.63 -2.17 -44.45
C TYR A 153 5.36 -3.02 -44.58
N ALA A 154 4.98 -3.78 -43.55
CA ALA A 154 3.76 -4.58 -43.55
C ALA A 154 2.50 -3.72 -43.73
N TYR A 155 2.46 -2.54 -43.12
CA TYR A 155 1.36 -1.59 -43.30
C TYR A 155 1.28 -1.05 -44.74
N HIS A 156 2.42 -0.71 -45.34
CA HIS A 156 2.48 -0.24 -46.72
C HIS A 156 2.04 -1.32 -47.73
N GLU A 157 2.66 -2.51 -47.66
CA GLU A 157 2.40 -3.59 -48.60
C GLU A 157 0.98 -4.15 -48.51
N SER A 158 0.38 -4.09 -47.32
CA SER A 158 -1.02 -4.47 -47.10
C SER A 158 -2.04 -3.42 -47.57
N LYS A 159 -1.61 -2.41 -48.33
CA LYS A 159 -2.43 -1.29 -48.80
C LYS A 159 -3.05 -0.51 -47.65
N LEU A 160 -2.25 -0.23 -46.62
CA LEU A 160 -2.62 0.52 -45.42
C LEU A 160 -3.65 -0.20 -44.56
N ASN A 161 -3.58 -1.53 -44.53
CA ASN A 161 -4.41 -2.32 -43.64
C ASN A 161 -3.69 -2.51 -42.30
N ILE A 162 -4.27 -1.93 -41.24
CA ILE A 162 -3.71 -1.95 -39.89
C ILE A 162 -3.67 -3.35 -39.25
N THR A 163 -4.42 -4.33 -39.75
CA THR A 163 -4.43 -5.67 -39.17
C THR A 163 -3.07 -6.37 -39.28
N TYR A 164 -2.31 -6.11 -40.34
CA TYR A 164 -1.00 -6.72 -40.58
C TYR A 164 0.07 -6.25 -39.59
N PRO A 165 0.33 -4.94 -39.42
CA PRO A 165 1.30 -4.50 -38.42
C PRO A 165 0.87 -4.90 -37.00
N ILE A 166 -0.43 -4.89 -36.66
CA ILE A 166 -0.91 -5.39 -35.36
C ILE A 166 -0.53 -6.86 -35.17
N TYR A 167 -0.79 -7.70 -36.17
CA TYR A 167 -0.45 -9.11 -36.10
C TYR A 167 1.05 -9.32 -35.88
N PHE A 168 1.91 -8.64 -36.67
CA PHE A 168 3.36 -8.75 -36.50
C PHE A 168 3.87 -8.22 -35.17
N HIS A 169 3.19 -7.25 -34.56
CA HIS A 169 3.55 -6.70 -33.27
C HIS A 169 3.13 -7.61 -32.10
N MET A 170 2.09 -8.43 -32.28
CA MET A 170 1.68 -9.43 -31.27
C MET A 170 2.55 -10.70 -31.24
N MET A 171 3.38 -10.93 -32.26
CA MET A 171 4.23 -12.12 -32.40
C MET A 171 5.62 -11.90 -31.80
#